data_AF-A0A3B9EL46-F1
#
_entry.id   AF-A0A3B9EL46-F1
#
_cell.length_a   1.000
_cell.length_b   1.000
_cell.length_c   1.000
_cell.angle_alpha   90.00
_cell.angle_beta   90.00
_cell.angle_gamma   90.00
#
_symmetry.space_group_name_H-M   'P 1'
#
loop_
_entity.id
_entity.type
_entity.pdbx_description
1 polymer ?
#
loop_
_entity_poly.entity_id
_entity_poly.type
_entity_poly.pdbx_seq_one_letter_code
_entity_poly.pdbx_strand_id
1 'polypeptide(L)'
;MTLITRRKFNGLAVGALGAAAASGLSFANGAAEAAIIGPDGLMTEPWFINSFLILNEDLQEAADAGKRFAVIFSLEGCPYCREMHEVNFARSDITEFVKTNFNVLQLNIIGARMVTDFDGEELPEKKLAQKWGVRFTPTTVFFPTADKLTQGVSGKEAEIARMPGYMKPFHFMSMYRFVQEKAYEQQKFGPYLRERIKDLKSSGKSPENW
;
A
#
# COMPACT_ATOMS: atom_id res chain seq x y z
N MET A 1 -75.51 -14.60 35.10
CA MET A 1 -76.04 -13.34 34.55
C MET A 1 -74.86 -12.58 33.95
N THR A 2 -74.69 -12.31 32.67
CA THR A 2 -75.58 -12.41 31.50
C THR A 2 -74.68 -12.44 30.26
N LEU A 3 -74.82 -13.50 29.47
CA LEU A 3 -74.77 -13.61 28.00
C LEU A 3 -73.79 -12.73 27.18
N ILE A 4 -73.07 -13.32 26.22
CA ILE A 4 -73.46 -13.41 24.79
C ILE A 4 -72.31 -14.03 23.99
N THR A 5 -72.67 -14.98 23.12
CA THR A 5 -71.85 -15.69 22.14
C THR A 5 -72.03 -15.10 20.73
N ARG A 6 -71.20 -15.58 19.78
CA ARG A 6 -71.29 -15.51 18.29
C ARG A 6 -70.63 -14.24 17.71
N ARG A 7 -69.95 -14.25 16.56
CA ARG A 7 -70.05 -15.11 15.36
C ARG A 7 -68.82 -14.91 14.45
N LYS A 8 -68.44 -15.99 13.77
CA LYS A 8 -67.67 -16.13 12.51
C LYS A 8 -67.65 -14.90 11.58
N PHE A 9 -66.54 -14.67 10.85
CA PHE A 9 -66.45 -14.91 9.39
C PHE A 9 -65.04 -14.61 8.81
N ASN A 10 -64.66 -15.40 7.81
CA ASN A 10 -63.41 -15.36 7.04
C ASN A 10 -63.15 -14.03 6.32
N GLY A 11 -61.86 -13.70 6.17
CA GLY A 11 -61.34 -12.76 5.18
C GLY A 11 -59.92 -13.16 4.78
N LEU A 12 -59.78 -13.73 3.59
CA LEU A 12 -58.54 -14.12 2.94
C LEU A 12 -57.79 -12.88 2.40
N ALA A 13 -56.47 -12.92 2.58
CA ALA A 13 -55.44 -12.67 1.56
C ALA A 13 -54.94 -11.23 1.24
N VAL A 14 -53.59 -11.17 1.25
CA VAL A 14 -52.66 -10.44 0.37
C VAL A 14 -52.51 -8.92 0.54
N GLY A 15 -51.27 -8.48 0.82
CA GLY A 15 -50.79 -7.21 0.28
C GLY A 15 -49.63 -6.53 1.02
N ALA A 16 -48.46 -6.51 0.36
CA ALA A 16 -47.31 -5.59 0.48
C ALA A 16 -46.43 -5.70 1.75
N LEU A 17 -45.22 -6.30 1.67
CA LEU A 17 -43.96 -5.72 1.16
C LEU A 17 -43.51 -4.42 1.85
N GLY A 18 -42.42 -4.53 2.60
CA GLY A 18 -41.27 -3.64 2.40
C GLY A 18 -41.00 -2.60 3.49
N ALA A 19 -40.06 -2.91 4.38
CA ALA A 19 -39.00 -1.99 4.79
C ALA A 19 -37.90 -2.78 5.52
N ALA A 20 -37.07 -3.50 4.77
CA ALA A 20 -35.76 -3.90 5.28
C ALA A 20 -34.92 -2.62 5.35
N ALA A 21 -34.63 -2.16 6.57
CA ALA A 21 -33.66 -1.10 6.81
C ALA A 21 -32.29 -1.61 6.37
N ALA A 22 -31.91 -1.29 5.13
CA ALA A 22 -30.55 -1.44 4.66
C ALA A 22 -29.71 -0.41 5.40
N SER A 23 -29.01 -0.85 6.45
CA SER A 23 -27.91 -0.12 7.05
C SER A 23 -26.82 0.04 6.00
N GLY A 24 -26.92 1.12 5.22
CA GLY A 24 -25.87 1.53 4.31
C GLY A 24 -24.61 1.81 5.14
N LEU A 25 -23.60 0.95 5.01
CA LEU A 25 -22.24 1.30 5.35
C LEU A 25 -21.84 2.43 4.40
N SER A 26 -22.02 3.67 4.84
CA SER A 26 -21.38 4.82 4.23
C SER A 26 -19.87 4.61 4.38
N PHE A 27 -19.20 4.19 3.30
CA PHE A 27 -17.77 4.42 3.17
C PHE A 27 -17.60 5.93 3.18
N ALA A 28 -17.16 6.47 4.32
CA ALA A 28 -16.72 7.85 4.35
C ALA A 28 -15.61 7.98 3.31
N ASN A 29 -15.83 8.80 2.28
CA ASN A 29 -14.75 9.30 1.44
C ASN A 29 -13.87 10.20 2.31
N GLY A 30 -13.05 9.59 3.16
CA GLY A 30 -11.96 10.27 3.83
C GLY A 30 -10.91 10.57 2.78
N ALA A 31 -10.68 11.85 2.49
CA ALA A 31 -9.45 12.23 1.80
C ALA A 31 -8.27 11.68 2.60
N ALA A 32 -7.29 11.08 1.92
CA ALA A 32 -6.04 10.69 2.57
C ALA A 32 -5.43 11.92 3.27
N GLU A 33 -4.82 11.71 4.44
CA GLU A 33 -4.12 12.78 5.15
C GLU A 33 -3.04 13.35 4.22
N ALA A 34 -2.98 14.67 4.10
CA ALA A 34 -2.09 15.30 3.15
C ALA A 34 -0.63 15.07 3.52
N ALA A 35 0.21 14.83 2.52
CA ALA A 35 1.65 14.79 2.71
C ALA A 35 2.19 16.11 3.25
N ILE A 36 3.21 16.04 4.09
CA ILE A 36 3.89 17.18 4.71
C ILE A 36 5.33 17.28 4.21
N ILE A 37 5.95 18.45 4.35
CA ILE A 37 7.40 18.59 4.14
C ILE A 37 8.09 18.35 5.48
N GLY A 38 8.90 17.30 5.56
CA GLY A 38 9.71 16.96 6.73
C GLY A 38 10.88 17.93 6.95
N PRO A 39 11.54 17.84 8.11
CA PRO A 39 12.70 18.69 8.44
C PRO A 39 13.91 18.46 7.53
N ASP A 40 13.94 17.33 6.82
CA ASP A 40 14.95 16.96 5.82
C ASP A 40 14.57 17.40 4.38
N GLY A 41 13.50 18.19 4.24
CA GLY A 41 13.00 18.70 2.96
C GLY A 41 12.24 17.65 2.13
N LEU A 42 12.08 16.42 2.63
CA LEU A 42 11.33 15.39 1.93
C LEU A 42 9.83 15.62 2.07
N MET A 43 9.10 15.42 0.98
CA MET A 43 7.65 15.23 1.06
C MET A 43 7.38 13.84 1.64
N THR A 44 6.57 13.76 2.69
CA THR A 44 6.37 12.54 3.47
C THR A 44 4.90 12.34 3.82
N GLU A 45 4.49 11.08 3.90
CA GLU A 45 3.16 10.71 4.37
C GLU A 45 3.18 10.56 5.91
N PRO A 46 2.19 11.11 6.64
CA PRO A 46 2.13 10.98 8.10
C PRO A 46 2.07 9.54 8.62
N TRP A 47 1.71 8.58 7.77
CA TRP A 47 1.59 7.16 8.11
C TRP A 47 2.80 6.32 7.70
N PHE A 48 3.83 6.91 7.07
CA PHE A 48 5.12 6.23 6.93
C PHE A 48 5.71 5.93 8.31
N ILE A 49 6.45 4.83 8.42
CA ILE A 49 7.03 4.45 9.71
C ILE A 49 8.18 5.39 10.07
N ASN A 50 8.31 5.65 11.38
CA ASN A 50 9.48 6.29 11.96
C ASN A 50 10.12 5.29 12.92
N SER A 51 11.26 4.74 12.53
CA SER A 51 11.92 3.63 13.25
C SER A 51 13.36 3.99 13.63
N PHE A 52 14.04 3.04 14.27
CA PHE A 52 15.47 3.14 14.60
C PHE A 52 16.39 2.91 13.39
N LEU A 53 15.83 2.72 12.18
CA LEU A 53 16.57 2.51 10.93
C LEU A 53 17.44 1.24 10.97
N ILE A 54 16.94 0.20 11.63
CA ILE A 54 17.53 -1.15 11.62
C ILE A 54 16.63 -2.01 10.75
N LEU A 55 17.05 -2.26 9.51
CA LEU A 55 16.14 -2.81 8.50
C LEU A 55 15.63 -4.23 8.81
N ASN A 56 16.44 -5.03 9.52
CA ASN A 56 16.01 -6.34 10.02
C ASN A 56 14.86 -6.20 11.04
N GLU A 57 14.93 -5.20 11.94
CA GLU A 57 13.86 -4.92 12.90
C GLU A 57 12.63 -4.36 12.19
N ASP A 58 12.80 -3.41 11.26
CA ASP A 58 11.70 -2.84 10.48
C ASP A 58 10.92 -3.91 9.70
N LEU A 59 11.64 -4.89 9.12
CA LEU A 59 11.04 -6.02 8.42
C LEU A 59 10.31 -6.96 9.39
N GLN A 60 10.89 -7.23 10.56
CA GLN A 60 10.27 -8.09 11.57
C GLN A 60 9.00 -7.43 12.14
N GLU A 61 9.04 -6.14 12.46
CA GLU A 61 7.86 -5.38 12.91
C GLU A 61 6.75 -5.37 11.87
N ALA A 62 7.11 -5.23 10.58
CA ALA A 62 6.15 -5.38 9.49
C ALA A 62 5.52 -6.77 9.50
N ALA A 63 6.32 -7.82 9.65
CA ALA A 63 5.83 -9.20 9.69
C ALA A 63 4.91 -9.46 10.90
N ASP A 64 5.28 -8.96 12.08
CA ASP A 64 4.49 -9.08 13.31
C ASP A 64 3.14 -8.36 13.20
N ALA A 65 3.09 -7.25 12.46
CA ALA A 65 1.86 -6.55 12.11
C ALA A 65 1.06 -7.19 10.95
N GLY A 66 1.53 -8.32 10.40
CA GLY A 66 0.91 -8.97 9.24
C GLY A 66 1.07 -8.21 7.92
N LYS A 67 2.01 -7.28 7.86
CA LYS A 67 2.29 -6.39 6.72
C LYS A 67 3.53 -6.84 5.93
N ARG A 68 3.69 -6.27 4.75
CA ARG A 68 4.92 -6.29 3.95
C ARG A 68 5.79 -5.08 4.27
N PHE A 69 7.06 -5.12 3.86
CA PHE A 69 7.98 -4.01 4.05
C PHE A 69 8.44 -3.43 2.71
N ALA A 70 8.47 -2.10 2.63
CA ALA A 70 8.99 -1.38 1.48
C ALA A 70 9.82 -0.18 1.94
N VAL A 71 10.90 0.12 1.21
CA VAL A 71 11.73 1.30 1.42
C VAL A 71 11.60 2.22 0.21
N ILE A 72 11.33 3.50 0.44
CA ILE A 72 11.27 4.54 -0.57
C ILE A 72 12.46 5.47 -0.41
N PHE A 73 13.28 5.59 -1.45
CA PHE A 73 14.30 6.63 -1.54
C PHE A 73 13.71 7.87 -2.21
N SER A 74 13.79 9.00 -1.50
CA SER A 74 13.30 10.31 -1.93
C SER A 74 14.43 11.35 -1.90
N LEU A 75 14.16 12.50 -2.50
CA LEU A 75 15.07 13.65 -2.55
C LEU A 75 14.27 14.94 -2.43
N GLU A 76 14.79 15.92 -1.71
CA GLU A 76 14.21 17.27 -1.63
C GLU A 76 14.10 17.89 -3.05
N GLY A 77 12.99 18.59 -3.32
CA GLY A 77 12.77 19.25 -4.61
C GLY A 77 12.55 18.31 -5.80
N CYS A 78 12.48 17.00 -5.57
CA CYS A 78 12.21 15.99 -6.60
C CYS A 78 10.77 16.09 -7.14
N PRO A 79 10.55 16.47 -8.41
CA PRO A 79 9.19 16.65 -8.96
C PRO A 79 8.40 15.34 -9.02
N TYR A 80 9.07 14.22 -9.31
CA TYR A 80 8.42 12.91 -9.35
C TYR A 80 8.09 12.34 -7.97
N CYS A 81 8.81 12.78 -6.93
CA CYS A 81 8.51 12.45 -5.55
C CYS A 81 7.24 13.20 -5.14
N ARG A 82 7.17 14.50 -5.45
CA ARG A 82 5.94 15.30 -5.30
C ARG A 82 4.75 14.64 -6.00
N GLU A 83 4.90 14.28 -7.28
CA GLU A 83 3.83 13.62 -8.05
C GLU A 83 3.35 12.32 -7.39
N MET A 84 4.25 11.49 -6.86
CA MET A 84 3.87 10.28 -6.12
C MET A 84 2.98 10.60 -4.91
N HIS A 85 3.32 11.63 -4.14
CA HIS A 85 2.53 12.02 -2.97
C HIS A 85 1.20 12.69 -3.37
N GLU A 86 1.24 13.72 -4.22
CA GLU A 86 0.08 14.54 -4.58
C GLU A 86 -0.90 13.84 -5.53
N VAL A 87 -0.47 12.79 -6.24
CA VAL A 87 -1.32 12.04 -7.18
C VAL A 87 -1.59 10.62 -6.73
N ASN A 88 -0.56 9.84 -6.38
CA ASN A 88 -0.78 8.43 -6.02
C ASN A 88 -1.30 8.33 -4.58
N PHE A 89 -0.58 8.89 -3.60
CA PHE A 89 -0.99 8.82 -2.19
C PHE A 89 -2.14 9.78 -1.83
N ALA A 90 -2.45 10.77 -2.66
CA ALA A 90 -3.68 11.55 -2.51
C ALA A 90 -4.96 10.73 -2.79
N ARG A 91 -4.85 9.60 -3.49
CA ARG A 91 -6.01 8.71 -3.70
C ARG A 91 -6.20 7.78 -2.51
N SER A 92 -7.40 7.80 -1.93
CA SER A 92 -7.75 6.95 -0.78
C SER A 92 -7.63 5.46 -1.08
N ASP A 93 -8.01 5.00 -2.29
CA ASP A 93 -7.91 3.59 -2.68
C ASP A 93 -6.48 3.05 -2.66
N ILE A 94 -5.50 3.90 -3.01
CA ILE A 94 -4.08 3.57 -2.93
C ILE A 94 -3.58 3.68 -1.50
N THR A 95 -3.81 4.81 -0.84
CA THR A 95 -3.27 5.06 0.51
C THR A 95 -3.80 4.08 1.54
N GLU A 96 -5.09 3.79 1.54
CA GLU A 96 -5.68 2.80 2.46
C GLU A 96 -5.11 1.41 2.20
N PHE A 97 -4.95 1.02 0.93
CA PHE A 97 -4.36 -0.27 0.60
C PHE A 97 -2.91 -0.36 1.06
N VAL A 98 -2.08 0.65 0.76
CA VAL A 98 -0.66 0.63 1.15
C VAL A 98 -0.53 0.68 2.67
N LYS A 99 -1.21 1.60 3.36
CA LYS A 99 -1.17 1.73 4.83
C LYS A 99 -1.62 0.45 5.54
N THR A 100 -2.64 -0.24 5.01
CA THR A 100 -3.14 -1.50 5.57
C THR A 100 -2.15 -2.65 5.38
N ASN A 101 -1.46 -2.70 4.24
CA ASN A 101 -0.70 -3.88 3.84
C ASN A 101 0.82 -3.73 3.98
N PHE A 102 1.33 -2.51 4.18
CA PHE A 102 2.76 -2.22 4.17
C PHE A 102 3.17 -1.34 5.35
N ASN A 103 4.32 -1.65 5.93
CA ASN A 103 5.17 -0.66 6.58
C ASN A 103 6.07 -0.06 5.50
N VAL A 104 6.06 1.27 5.39
CA VAL A 104 6.82 2.01 4.39
C VAL A 104 7.82 2.91 5.11
N LEU A 105 9.10 2.63 4.92
CA LEU A 105 10.19 3.46 5.41
C LEU A 105 10.63 4.42 4.31
N GLN A 106 10.80 5.70 4.65
CA GLN A 106 11.34 6.70 3.72
C GLN A 106 12.77 7.06 4.10
N LEU A 107 13.67 7.00 3.12
CA LEU A 107 15.07 7.38 3.22
C LEU A 107 15.42 8.49 2.24
N ASN A 108 16.33 9.37 2.64
CA ASN A 108 16.86 10.42 1.78
C ASN A 108 18.04 9.88 0.96
N ILE A 109 17.98 9.93 -0.37
CA ILE A 109 19.05 9.42 -1.26
C ILE A 109 20.41 10.12 -1.07
N ILE A 110 20.43 11.33 -0.51
CA ILE A 110 21.66 12.06 -0.12
C ILE A 110 21.77 12.27 1.38
N GLY A 111 20.94 11.58 2.17
CA GLY A 111 20.87 11.71 3.60
C GLY A 111 22.09 11.19 4.34
N ALA A 112 22.17 11.60 5.61
CA ALA A 112 23.28 11.29 6.50
C ALA A 112 22.84 10.51 7.75
N ARG A 113 21.57 10.13 7.87
CA ARG A 113 21.14 9.25 8.98
C ARG A 113 21.83 7.90 8.83
N MET A 114 22.25 7.31 9.94
CA MET A 114 22.82 5.97 9.94
C MET A 114 21.68 4.95 9.81
N VAL A 115 21.87 3.97 8.93
CA VAL A 115 20.93 2.87 8.66
C VAL A 115 21.71 1.57 8.73
N THR A 116 21.23 0.61 9.50
CA THR A 116 21.77 -0.75 9.56
C THR A 116 21.09 -1.59 8.47
N ASP A 117 21.84 -1.96 7.44
CA ASP A 117 21.36 -2.78 6.32
C ASP A 117 21.05 -4.22 6.77
N PHE A 118 20.43 -5.02 5.90
CA PHE A 118 20.09 -6.42 6.18
C PHE A 118 21.31 -7.33 6.43
N ASP A 119 22.48 -6.96 5.90
CA ASP A 119 23.75 -7.63 6.18
C ASP A 119 24.44 -7.15 7.46
N GLY A 120 23.82 -6.23 8.20
CA GLY A 120 24.32 -5.69 9.46
C GLY A 120 25.34 -4.56 9.30
N GLU A 121 25.69 -4.16 8.08
CA GLU A 121 26.55 -3.00 7.86
C GLU A 121 25.78 -1.71 8.15
N GLU A 122 26.35 -0.85 8.99
CA GLU A 122 25.80 0.47 9.30
C GLU A 122 26.37 1.53 8.34
N LEU A 123 25.49 2.20 7.59
CA LEU A 123 25.87 3.16 6.55
C LEU A 123 25.00 4.42 6.61
N PRO A 124 25.55 5.60 6.25
CA PRO A 124 24.71 6.76 5.97
C PRO A 124 23.73 6.44 4.82
N GLU A 125 22.51 7.00 4.85
CA GLU A 125 21.49 6.78 3.81
C GLU A 125 22.03 6.93 2.38
N LYS A 126 22.88 7.95 2.14
CA LYS A 126 23.54 8.14 0.84
C LYS A 126 24.39 6.96 0.40
N LYS A 127 25.12 6.35 1.32
CA LYS A 127 25.97 5.17 1.05
C LYS A 127 25.14 3.91 0.89
N LEU A 128 24.09 3.76 1.69
CA LEU A 128 23.12 2.69 1.52
C LEU A 128 22.45 2.75 0.13
N ALA A 129 21.98 3.94 -0.29
CA ALA A 129 21.41 4.15 -1.61
C ALA A 129 22.37 3.76 -2.75
N GLN A 130 23.66 4.11 -2.61
CA GLN A 130 24.71 3.72 -3.54
C GLN A 130 24.92 2.19 -3.57
N LYS A 131 25.04 1.56 -2.40
CA LYS A 131 25.15 0.09 -2.24
C LYS A 131 23.96 -0.62 -2.88
N TRP A 132 22.77 -0.07 -2.74
CA TRP A 132 21.53 -0.58 -3.33
C TRP A 132 21.31 -0.20 -4.80
N GLY A 133 22.28 0.47 -5.44
CA GLY A 133 22.22 0.87 -6.83
C GLY A 133 21.06 1.83 -7.14
N VAL A 134 20.61 2.63 -6.18
CA VAL A 134 19.57 3.63 -6.37
C VAL A 134 20.16 4.84 -7.10
N ARG A 135 19.60 5.15 -8.28
CA ARG A 135 20.09 6.24 -9.16
C ARG A 135 19.06 7.35 -9.39
N PHE A 136 17.79 7.09 -9.12
CA PHE A 136 16.67 8.00 -9.39
C PHE A 136 15.69 8.01 -8.23
N THR A 137 14.91 9.09 -8.12
CA THR A 137 13.88 9.24 -7.08
C THR A 137 12.53 9.60 -7.73
N PRO A 138 11.39 9.11 -7.19
CA PRO A 138 11.31 8.15 -6.09
C PRO A 138 11.75 6.75 -6.57
N THR A 139 12.49 6.01 -5.72
CA THR A 139 12.71 4.58 -5.95
C THR A 139 12.10 3.81 -4.78
N THR A 140 11.15 2.91 -5.07
CA THR A 140 10.60 1.99 -4.07
C THR A 140 11.23 0.62 -4.24
N VAL A 141 11.78 0.08 -3.15
CA VAL A 141 12.35 -1.27 -3.07
C VAL A 141 11.46 -2.11 -2.16
N PHE A 142 11.11 -3.32 -2.61
CA PHE A 142 10.24 -4.23 -1.89
C PHE A 142 11.01 -5.46 -1.43
N PHE A 143 10.69 -5.92 -0.23
CA PHE A 143 11.40 -7.02 0.44
C PHE A 143 10.47 -8.23 0.63
N PRO A 144 11.06 -9.44 0.71
CA PRO A 144 10.30 -10.64 1.03
C PRO A 144 9.75 -10.57 2.46
N THR A 145 8.95 -11.55 2.86
CA THR A 145 8.59 -11.71 4.28
C THR A 145 9.82 -12.08 5.12
N ALA A 146 9.79 -11.78 6.42
CA ALA A 146 10.92 -12.05 7.32
C ALA A 146 11.40 -13.51 7.27
N ASP A 147 10.48 -14.48 7.18
CA ASP A 147 10.80 -15.92 7.05
C ASP A 147 11.47 -16.30 5.72
N LYS A 148 11.43 -15.41 4.72
CA LYS A 148 12.01 -15.59 3.39
C LYS A 148 13.23 -14.71 3.14
N LEU A 149 13.61 -13.85 4.09
CA LEU A 149 14.81 -13.04 3.97
C LEU A 149 16.05 -13.94 4.02
N THR A 150 16.90 -13.85 2.99
CA THR A 150 18.22 -14.48 3.03
C THR A 150 19.09 -13.70 4.02
N GLN A 151 19.65 -14.40 5.00
CA GLN A 151 20.44 -13.74 6.05
C GLN A 151 21.82 -13.30 5.53
N GLY A 152 22.31 -12.17 6.03
CA GLY A 152 23.67 -11.68 5.74
C GLY A 152 23.87 -11.14 4.32
N VAL A 153 22.79 -10.87 3.58
CA VAL A 153 22.86 -10.22 2.25
C VAL A 153 22.40 -8.78 2.35
N SER A 154 22.92 -7.93 1.46
CA SER A 154 22.51 -6.54 1.39
C SER A 154 21.04 -6.42 0.97
N GLY A 155 20.40 -5.27 1.27
CA GLY A 155 19.07 -5.01 0.73
C GLY A 155 18.98 -5.04 -0.80
N LYS A 156 20.11 -4.83 -1.52
CA LYS A 156 20.14 -5.02 -2.97
C LYS A 156 19.89 -6.46 -3.38
N GLU A 157 20.51 -7.39 -2.68
CA GLU A 157 20.42 -8.82 -2.97
C GLU A 157 19.11 -9.41 -2.44
N ALA A 158 18.58 -8.85 -1.36
CA ALA A 158 17.30 -9.26 -0.77
C ALA A 158 16.06 -8.78 -1.55
N GLU A 159 16.17 -7.77 -2.43
CA GLU A 159 15.00 -7.18 -3.08
C GLU A 159 14.23 -8.18 -3.96
N ILE A 160 12.90 -8.16 -3.87
CA ILE A 160 12.02 -9.01 -4.71
C ILE A 160 11.38 -8.23 -5.86
N ALA A 161 11.23 -6.92 -5.70
CA ALA A 161 10.68 -6.02 -6.71
C ALA A 161 11.18 -4.59 -6.49
N ARG A 162 11.14 -3.79 -7.55
CA ARG A 162 11.56 -2.39 -7.53
C ARG A 162 10.72 -1.54 -8.48
N MET A 163 10.36 -0.35 -8.04
CA MET A 163 9.94 0.75 -8.90
C MET A 163 11.07 1.77 -8.99
N PRO A 164 11.86 1.81 -10.08
CA PRO A 164 13.05 2.67 -10.19
C PRO A 164 12.71 4.12 -10.60
N GLY A 165 11.53 4.61 -10.23
CA GLY A 165 10.99 5.89 -10.66
C GLY A 165 9.49 5.96 -10.40
N TYR A 166 8.90 7.13 -10.68
CA TYR A 166 7.46 7.33 -10.60
C TYR A 166 6.72 6.41 -11.58
N MET A 167 5.64 5.79 -11.07
CA MET A 167 4.67 5.06 -11.87
C MET A 167 3.30 5.72 -11.71
N LYS A 168 2.54 5.79 -12.81
CA LYS A 168 1.16 6.26 -12.79
C LYS A 168 0.31 5.42 -11.82
N PRO A 169 -0.74 5.99 -11.22
CA PRO A 169 -1.51 5.38 -10.14
C PRO A 169 -1.87 3.88 -10.31
N PHE A 170 -2.43 3.47 -11.45
CA PHE A 170 -2.77 2.06 -11.67
C PHE A 170 -1.55 1.12 -11.64
N HIS A 171 -0.42 1.53 -12.22
CA HIS A 171 0.81 0.73 -12.26
C HIS A 171 1.45 0.68 -10.87
N PHE A 172 1.46 1.82 -10.18
CA PHE A 172 1.91 1.94 -8.80
C PHE A 172 1.13 0.98 -7.89
N MET A 173 -0.21 1.07 -7.90
CA MET A 173 -1.08 0.16 -7.14
C MET A 173 -0.88 -1.31 -7.54
N SER A 174 -0.69 -1.58 -8.83
CA SER A 174 -0.43 -2.94 -9.31
C SER A 174 0.88 -3.51 -8.76
N MET A 175 1.93 -2.71 -8.60
CA MET A 175 3.18 -3.18 -8.00
C MET A 175 3.00 -3.55 -6.52
N TYR A 176 2.31 -2.70 -5.77
CA TYR A 176 2.00 -3.03 -4.37
C TYR A 176 1.15 -4.30 -4.25
N ARG A 177 0.16 -4.50 -5.13
CA ARG A 177 -0.61 -5.75 -5.17
C ARG A 177 0.22 -6.96 -5.56
N PHE A 178 1.08 -6.83 -6.58
CA PHE A 178 2.01 -7.88 -7.00
C PHE A 178 2.87 -8.40 -5.84
N VAL A 179 3.33 -7.50 -4.96
CA VAL A 179 4.11 -7.85 -3.78
C VAL A 179 3.23 -8.37 -2.63
N GLN A 180 2.09 -7.73 -2.37
CA GLN A 180 1.17 -8.13 -1.29
C GLN A 180 0.67 -9.57 -1.52
N GLU A 181 0.26 -9.87 -2.75
CA GLU A 181 -0.29 -11.17 -3.21
C GLU A 181 0.78 -12.24 -3.40
N LYS A 182 2.06 -11.91 -3.20
CA LYS A 182 3.20 -12.80 -3.48
C LYS A 182 3.29 -13.31 -4.92
N ALA A 183 2.73 -12.57 -5.88
CA ALA A 183 2.71 -12.97 -7.29
C ALA A 183 4.13 -13.07 -7.90
N TYR A 184 5.12 -12.41 -7.28
CA TYR A 184 6.54 -12.53 -7.65
C TYR A 184 7.11 -13.94 -7.52
N GLU A 185 6.48 -14.82 -6.72
CA GLU A 185 6.89 -16.21 -6.58
C GLU A 185 6.53 -17.05 -7.82
N GLN A 186 5.55 -16.60 -8.61
CA GLN A 186 5.02 -17.36 -9.74
C GLN A 186 5.31 -16.71 -11.09
N GLN A 187 5.33 -15.37 -11.14
CA GLN A 187 5.48 -14.63 -12.39
C GLN A 187 6.22 -13.31 -12.21
N LYS A 188 6.66 -12.72 -13.34
CA LYS A 188 7.23 -11.36 -13.37
C LYS A 188 6.11 -10.32 -13.40
N PHE A 189 6.45 -9.08 -13.01
CA PHE A 189 5.48 -7.98 -12.95
C PHE A 189 4.79 -7.67 -14.30
N GLY A 190 5.51 -7.77 -15.43
CA GLY A 190 4.95 -7.48 -16.75
C GLY A 190 3.76 -8.37 -17.14
N PRO A 191 3.89 -9.71 -17.10
CA PRO A 191 2.77 -10.64 -17.22
C PRO A 191 1.61 -10.33 -16.25
N TYR A 192 1.89 -10.20 -14.95
CA TYR A 192 0.90 -9.88 -13.93
C TYR A 192 0.10 -8.60 -14.25
N LEU A 193 0.80 -7.53 -14.65
CA LEU A 193 0.18 -6.26 -15.02
C LEU A 193 -0.73 -6.40 -16.24
N ARG A 194 -0.33 -7.20 -17.24
CA ARG A 194 -1.17 -7.43 -18.44
C ARG A 194 -2.46 -8.17 -18.10
N GLU A 195 -2.40 -9.15 -17.19
CA GLU A 195 -3.59 -9.84 -16.68
C GLU A 195 -4.54 -8.85 -15.99
N ARG A 196 -4.02 -8.02 -15.07
CA ARG A 196 -4.82 -6.99 -14.43
C ARG A 196 -5.46 -5.99 -15.41
N ILE A 197 -4.71 -5.58 -16.45
CA ILE A 197 -5.25 -4.69 -17.49
C ILE A 197 -6.37 -5.39 -18.28
N LYS A 198 -6.22 -6.68 -18.57
CA LYS A 198 -7.24 -7.47 -19.26
C LYS A 198 -8.53 -7.57 -18.42
N ASP A 199 -8.41 -7.84 -17.13
CA ASP A 199 -9.55 -7.93 -16.20
C ASP A 199 -10.25 -6.58 -16.00
N LEU A 200 -9.47 -5.51 -16.00
CA LEU A 200 -10.02 -4.16 -15.94
C LEU A 200 -10.82 -3.82 -17.20
N LYS A 201 -10.29 -4.16 -18.38
CA LYS A 201 -10.95 -3.97 -19.67
C LYS A 201 -12.22 -4.82 -19.82
N SER A 202 -12.21 -6.07 -19.34
CA SER A 202 -13.42 -6.91 -19.36
C SER A 202 -14.53 -6.35 -18.48
N SER A 203 -14.18 -5.54 -17.48
CA SER A 203 -15.10 -4.79 -16.63
C SER A 203 -15.49 -3.42 -17.18
N GLY A 204 -15.11 -3.09 -18.43
CA GLY A 204 -15.41 -1.82 -19.08
C GLY A 204 -14.59 -0.62 -18.59
N LYS A 205 -13.51 -0.87 -17.83
CA LYS A 205 -12.62 0.15 -17.26
C LYS A 205 -11.25 0.17 -17.96
N SER A 206 -10.46 1.20 -17.69
CA SER A 206 -9.09 1.40 -18.16
C SER A 206 -8.18 1.85 -17.01
N PRO A 207 -6.84 1.74 -17.15
CA PRO A 207 -5.90 2.21 -16.14
C PRO A 207 -6.03 3.69 -15.75
N GLU A 208 -6.74 4.51 -16.53
CA GLU A 208 -6.99 5.92 -16.26
C GLU A 208 -8.25 6.15 -15.41
N ASN A 209 -9.20 5.21 -15.41
CA ASN A 209 -10.53 5.39 -14.81
C ASN A 209 -10.98 4.23 -13.90
N TRP A 210 -10.03 3.50 -13.30
CA TRP A 210 -10.35 2.35 -12.43
C TRP A 210 -10.99 2.76 -11.10
#